data_AF-A0A1S8WRP8-F1
#
_entry.id   AF-A0A1S8WRP8-F1
#
_cell.length_a   1.000
_cell.length_b   1.000
_cell.length_c   1.000
_cell.angle_alpha   90.00
_cell.angle_beta   90.00
_cell.angle_gamma   90.00
#
_symmetry.space_group_name_H-M   'P 1'
#
loop_
_entity.id
_entity.type
_entity.pdbx_description
1 polymer ?
#
loop_
_entity_poly.entity_id
_entity_poly.type
_entity_poly.pdbx_seq_one_letter_code
_entity_poly.pdbx_strand_id
1 'polypeptide(L)' 'MALPLNTYFKEKEQMELKINHFPGMSELCRKDSLARNLNRMAKIFPKEYAIFPKTWSLPAE' A
#
# COMPACT_ATOMS: atom_id res chain seq x y z
N MET A 1 47.25 2.88 23.95
CA MET A 1 46.00 2.08 24.02
C MET A 1 44.98 2.74 23.12
N ALA A 2 44.84 2.26 21.88
CA ALA A 2 43.79 2.72 20.99
C ALA A 2 42.50 1.98 21.36
N LEU A 3 41.47 2.73 21.79
CA LEU A 3 40.13 2.16 21.96
C LEU A 3 39.60 1.74 20.57
N PRO A 4 38.89 0.60 20.46
CA PRO A 4 38.42 0.11 19.18
C PRO A 4 37.37 1.07 18.62
N LEU A 5 37.58 1.53 17.38
CA LEU A 5 36.67 2.37 16.58
C LEU A 5 35.27 1.77 16.37
N ASN A 6 35.03 0.55 16.86
CA ASN A 6 33.85 -0.27 16.60
C ASN A 6 32.68 -0.05 17.57
N THR A 7 32.83 0.77 18.60
CA THR A 7 31.72 1.09 19.53
C THR A 7 30.90 2.31 19.12
N TYR A 8 31.34 3.09 18.12
CA TYR A 8 30.58 4.23 17.56
C TYR A 8 29.55 3.84 16.48
N PHE A 9 29.55 2.59 16.02
CA PHE A 9 28.74 2.13 14.88
C PHE A 9 27.57 1.20 15.26
N LYS A 10 27.08 1.23 16.51
CA LYS A 10 26.05 0.26 16.94
C LYS A 10 24.72 0.81 17.47
N GLU A 11 24.51 2.12 17.51
CA GLU A 11 23.26 2.67 18.08
C GLU A 11 22.57 3.74 17.23
N LYS A 12 23.10 4.10 16.05
CA LYS A 12 22.54 5.20 15.23
C LYS A 12 22.27 4.88 13.76
N GLU A 13 22.19 3.61 13.41
CA GLU A 13 21.79 3.15 12.07
C GLU A 13 20.41 2.48 12.08
N GLN A 14 19.40 3.09 12.72
CA GLN A 14 18.12 3.10 12.03
C GLN A 14 18.27 4.11 10.89
N MET A 15 19.03 3.70 9.85
CA MET A 15 19.18 4.41 8.60
C MET A 15 17.80 4.89 8.15
N GLU A 16 17.66 6.17 7.84
CA GLU A 16 16.43 6.78 7.33
C GLU A 16 16.09 6.23 5.93
N LEU A 17 15.82 4.93 5.84
CA LEU A 17 15.35 4.29 4.62
C LEU A 17 13.90 4.74 4.39
N LYS A 18 13.77 5.90 3.76
CA LYS A 18 12.49 6.41 3.27
C LYS A 18 12.11 5.64 2.02
N ILE A 19 11.11 4.79 2.14
CA ILE A 19 10.49 4.08 1.02
C ILE A 19 9.25 4.87 0.62
N ASN A 20 9.17 5.28 -0.65
CA ASN A 20 8.05 6.06 -1.20
C ASN A 20 6.87 5.21 -1.67
N HIS A 21 7.00 3.88 -1.58
CA HIS A 21 6.00 2.94 -2.03
C HIS A 21 5.55 2.06 -0.86
N PHE A 22 4.28 2.17 -0.48
CA PHE A 22 3.73 1.31 0.55
C PHE A 22 3.55 -0.12 0.00
N PRO A 23 3.80 -1.17 0.81
CA PRO A 23 3.36 -2.51 0.45
C PRO A 23 1.83 -2.53 0.32
N GLY A 24 1.31 -3.22 -0.69
CA GLY A 24 -0.15 -3.34 -0.90
C GLY A 24 -0.81 -2.22 -1.72
N MET A 25 -0.07 -1.21 -2.19
CA MET A 25 -0.62 -0.16 -3.07
C MET A 25 -1.27 -0.71 -4.35
N SER A 26 -0.92 -1.94 -4.76
CA SER A 26 -1.55 -2.64 -5.87
C SER A 26 -3.06 -2.78 -5.75
N GLU A 27 -3.61 -2.79 -4.53
CA GLU A 27 -5.06 -2.86 -4.27
C GLU A 27 -5.84 -1.65 -4.76
N LEU A 28 -5.16 -0.50 -4.86
CA LEU A 28 -5.70 0.76 -5.36
C LEU A 28 -5.19 1.08 -6.78
N CYS A 29 -3.92 0.80 -7.05
CA CYS A 29 -3.28 1.18 -8.31
C CYS A 29 -3.62 0.26 -9.48
N ARG A 30 -3.96 -1.02 -9.22
CA ARG A 30 -4.36 -1.93 -10.29
C ARG A 30 -5.87 -1.88 -10.52
N LYS A 31 -6.29 -1.77 -11.78
CA LYS A 31 -7.70 -1.61 -12.15
C LYS A 31 -8.58 -2.79 -11.74
N ASP A 32 -8.05 -4.00 -11.81
CA ASP A 32 -8.72 -5.24 -11.39
C ASP A 32 -8.97 -5.28 -9.87
N SER A 33 -7.93 -5.05 -9.06
CA SER A 33 -8.08 -4.98 -7.60
C SER A 33 -8.93 -3.79 -7.16
N LEU A 34 -8.75 -2.63 -7.77
CA LEU A 34 -9.54 -1.43 -7.49
C LEU A 34 -11.02 -1.67 -7.75
N ALA A 35 -11.37 -2.22 -8.92
CA ALA A 35 -12.76 -2.53 -9.26
C ALA A 35 -13.38 -3.49 -8.26
N ARG A 36 -12.66 -4.56 -7.89
CA ARG A 36 -13.13 -5.53 -6.89
C ARG A 36 -13.39 -4.88 -5.53
N ASN A 37 -12.47 -4.05 -5.07
CA ASN A 37 -12.57 -3.40 -3.76
C ASN A 37 -13.67 -2.33 -3.74
N LEU A 38 -13.76 -1.50 -4.78
CA LEU A 38 -14.79 -0.47 -4.87
C LEU A 38 -16.18 -1.07 -5.10
N ASN A 39 -16.31 -2.16 -5.86
CA ASN A 39 -17.59 -2.88 -5.99
C ASN A 39 -18.08 -3.43 -4.64
N ARG A 40 -17.16 -3.86 -3.76
CA ARG A 40 -17.52 -4.27 -2.39
C ARG A 40 -17.97 -3.07 -1.55
N MET A 41 -17.24 -1.96 -1.61
CA MET A 41 -17.58 -0.76 -0.87
C MET A 41 -18.91 -0.14 -1.34
N ALA A 42 -19.19 -0.14 -2.64
CA ALA A 42 -20.45 0.32 -3.20
C ALA A 42 -21.67 -0.52 -2.76
N LYS A 43 -21.48 -1.81 -2.41
CA LYS A 43 -22.54 -2.64 -1.83
C LYS A 43 -22.86 -2.26 -0.39
N ILE A 44 -21.85 -1.86 0.39
CA ILE A 44 -22.00 -1.52 1.82
C ILE A 44 -22.43 -0.05 1.97
N PHE A 45 -21.88 0.85 1.15
CA PHE A 45 -21.99 2.30 1.24
C PHE A 45 -22.37 2.89 -0.14
N PRO A 46 -23.58 2.62 -0.63
CA PRO A 46 -23.96 2.95 -2.02
C PRO A 46 -24.01 4.45 -2.32
N LYS A 47 -24.27 5.30 -1.32
CA LYS A 47 -24.34 6.75 -1.52
C LYS A 47 -22.96 7.39 -1.59
N GLU A 48 -22.04 6.93 -0.74
CA GLU A 48 -20.68 7.46 -0.64
C GLU A 48 -19.79 6.98 -1.80
N TYR A 49 -20.06 5.78 -2.33
CA TYR A 49 -19.27 5.16 -3.40
C TYR A 49 -19.95 5.20 -4.78
N ALA A 50 -20.97 6.04 -4.97
CA ALA A 50 -21.60 6.29 -6.28
C ALA A 50 -20.68 6.98 -7.31
N ILE A 51 -19.52 7.45 -6.87
CA ILE A 51 -18.49 8.07 -7.71
C ILE A 51 -17.81 7.11 -8.68
N PHE A 52 -17.85 5.80 -8.39
CA PHE A 52 -17.19 4.78 -9.19
C PHE A 52 -18.18 4.13 -10.16
N PRO A 53 -17.88 4.07 -11.48
CA PRO A 53 -18.77 3.44 -12.43
C PRO A 53 -18.85 1.92 -12.19
N LYS A 54 -19.98 1.32 -12.54
CA LYS A 54 -20.11 -0.15 -12.56
C LYS A 54 -19.02 -0.73 -13.44
N THR A 55 -18.18 -1.58 -12.85
CA THR A 55 -17.01 -2.16 -13.50
C THR A 55 -17.02 -3.66 -13.28
N TRP A 56 -16.64 -4.43 -14.30
CA TRP A 56 -16.60 -5.89 -14.28
C TRP A 56 -15.18 -6.38 -14.53
N SER A 57 -14.74 -7.41 -13.81
CA SER A 57 -13.39 -7.98 -13.89
C SER A 57 -13.41 -9.36 -14.53
N LEU A 58 -13.49 -9.43 -15.86
CA LEU A 58 -13.51 -10.70 -16.59
C LEU A 58 -12.16 -11.44 -16.48
N PRO A 59 -12.14 -12.79 -16.41
CA PRO A 59 -13.29 -13.71 -16.43
C PRO A 59 -13.91 -13.94 -15.03
N ALA A 60 -13.31 -13.38 -13.99
CA ALA A 60 -13.71 -13.57 -12.60
C ALA A 60 -14.70 -12.48 -12.15
N GLU A 61 -15.81 -12.40 -12.86
CA GLU A 61 -17.15 -11.90 -12.52
C GLU A 61 -18.01 -11.96 -13.79
#